data_AF-A0A3D5NRD0-F1
#
_entry.id   AF-A0A3D5NRD0-F1
#
_cell.length_a   1.000
_cell.length_b   1.000
_cell.length_c   1.000
_cell.angle_alpha   90.00
_cell.angle_beta   90.00
_cell.angle_gamma   90.00
#
_symmetry.space_group_name_H-M   'P 1'
#
loop_
_entity.id
_entity.type
_entity.pdbx_description
1 polymer ?
#
loop_
_entity_poly.entity_id
_entity_poly.type
_entity_poly.pdbx_seq_one_letter_code
_entity_poly.pdbx_strand_id
1 'polypeptide(L)' 'RWGTKEDLGGPAVFLASEAASYMNGFTVAVDGGWLAR' A
#
# COMPACT_ATOMS: atom_id res chain seq x y z
N ARG A 1 -4.80 12.43 8.57
CA ARG A 1 -6.01 11.82 9.18
C ARG A 1 -5.68 10.40 9.59
N TRP A 2 -6.47 9.76 10.46
CA TRP A 2 -6.36 8.31 10.65
C TRP A 2 -6.75 7.59 9.36
N GLY A 3 -6.05 6.50 9.08
CA GLY A 3 -6.40 5.58 8.00
C GLY A 3 -7.71 4.86 8.31
N THR A 4 -8.44 4.49 7.27
CA THR A 4 -9.62 3.63 7.36
C THR A 4 -9.37 2.32 6.60
N LYS A 5 -10.27 1.34 6.77
CA LYS A 5 -10.14 0.05 6.07
C LYS A 5 -10.21 0.21 4.53
N GLU A 6 -10.92 1.23 4.05
CA GLU A 6 -11.07 1.53 2.62
C GLU A 6 -9.74 1.94 1.97
N ASP A 7 -8.82 2.55 2.73
CA ASP A 7 -7.51 2.98 2.22
C ASP A 7 -6.60 1.81 1.83
N LEU A 8 -6.84 0.61 2.38
CA LEU A 8 -6.07 -0.60 2.06
C LEU A 8 -6.59 -1.36 0.85
N GLY A 9 -7.85 -1.11 0.44
CA GLY A 9 -8.48 -1.87 -0.65
C GLY A 9 -7.70 -1.76 -1.96
N GLY A 10 -7.37 -0.53 -2.38
CA GLY A 10 -6.57 -0.27 -3.58
C GLY A 10 -5.17 -0.88 -3.51
N PRO A 11 -4.35 -0.57 -2.49
CA PRO A 11 -3.03 -1.15 -2.31
C PRO A 11 -3.02 -2.69 -2.25
N ALA A 12 -4.00 -3.30 -1.58
CA ALA A 12 -4.10 -4.76 -1.51
C ALA A 12 -4.38 -5.38 -2.88
N VAL A 13 -5.33 -4.81 -3.64
CA VAL A 13 -5.62 -5.27 -5.02
C VAL A 13 -4.42 -5.06 -5.93
N PHE A 14 -3.73 -3.92 -5.83
CA PHE A 14 -2.51 -3.65 -6.59
C PHE A 14 -1.44 -4.72 -6.34
N LEU A 15 -1.10 -4.97 -5.07
CA LEU A 15 -0.07 -5.94 -4.69
C LEU A 15 -0.45 -7.39 -5.04
N ALA A 16 -1.74 -7.71 -5.11
CA ALA A 16 -2.25 -9.03 -5.50
C ALA A 16 -2.37 -9.22 -7.03
N SER A 17 -2.07 -8.19 -7.84
CA SER A 17 -2.29 -8.19 -9.29
C SER A 17 -0.99 -8.19 -10.09
N GLU A 18 -1.10 -8.50 -11.39
CA GLU A 18 0.01 -8.40 -12.35
C GLU A 18 0.63 -7.00 -12.46
N ALA A 19 -0.08 -5.95 -12.03
CA ALA A 19 0.45 -4.60 -12.01
C ALA A 19 1.63 -4.43 -11.03
N ALA A 20 1.78 -5.34 -10.06
CA ALA A 20 2.91 -5.38 -9.13
C ALA A 20 3.91 -6.51 -9.46
N SER A 21 3.87 -7.10 -10.66
CA SER A 21 4.68 -8.28 -11.04
C SER A 21 6.21 -8.10 -10.91
N TYR A 22 6.71 -6.87 -10.87
CA TYR A 22 8.13 -6.56 -10.67
C TYR A 22 8.48 -6.08 -9.24
N MET A 23 7.52 -6.08 -8.31
CA MET A 23 7.75 -5.75 -6.90
C MET A 23 7.84 -7.03 -6.08
N ASN A 24 8.99 -7.26 -5.44
CA ASN A 24 9.20 -8.41 -4.56
C ASN A 24 10.05 -8.02 -3.34
N GLY A 25 9.79 -8.65 -2.19
CA GLY A 25 10.55 -8.45 -0.96
C GLY A 25 10.47 -7.03 -0.37
N PHE A 26 9.45 -6.25 -0.74
CA PHE A 26 9.30 -4.85 -0.34
C PHE A 26 8.05 -4.62 0.52
N THR A 27 8.13 -3.70 1.48
CA THR A 27 6.99 -3.29 2.31
C THR A 27 6.51 -1.90 1.88
N VAL A 28 5.25 -1.80 1.45
CA VAL A 28 4.63 -0.52 1.06
C VAL A 28 3.92 0.08 2.27
N ALA A 29 4.34 1.27 2.69
CA ALA A 29 3.66 2.02 3.74
C ALA A 29 2.42 2.74 3.20
N VAL A 30 1.26 2.50 3.81
CA VAL A 30 0.00 3.22 3.56
C VAL A 30 -0.37 3.96 4.84
N ASP A 31 0.38 5.02 5.14
CA ASP A 31 0.42 5.64 6.47
C ASP A 31 0.05 7.13 6.49
N GLY A 32 -0.36 7.70 5.34
CA GLY A 32 -0.67 9.11 5.21
C GLY A 32 0.54 10.04 5.35
N GLY A 33 1.75 9.54 5.07
CA GLY A 33 3.00 10.30 5.16
C GLY A 33 3.61 10.32 6.55
N TRP A 34 3.22 9.40 7.43
CA TRP A 34 3.72 9.35 8.80
C TRP A 34 5.23 9.10 8.86
N LEU A 35 5.73 8.12 8.10
CA LEU A 35 7.16 7.81 8.02
C LEU A 35 7.99 8.82 7.23
N ALA A 36 7.33 9.74 6.50
CA ALA A 36 8.01 10.80 5.75
C ALA A 36 8.36 12.03 6.63
N ARG A 37 7.90 12.05 7.88
CA ARG A 37 8.22 13.08 8.88
C ARG A 37 9.37 12.64 9.77
#